data_AF-A0A416NFB1-F1
#
_entry.id   AF-A0A416NFB1-F1
#
_cell.length_a   1.000
_cell.length_b   1.000
_cell.length_c   1.000
_cell.angle_alpha   90.00
_cell.angle_beta   90.00
_cell.angle_gamma   90.00
#
_symmetry.space_group_name_H-M   'P 1'
#
loop_
_entity.id
_entity.type
_entity.pdbx_description
1 polymer ?
#
loop_
_entity_poly.entity_id
_entity_poly.type
_entity_poly.pdbx_seq_one_letter_code
_entity_poly.pdbx_strand_id
1 'polypeptide(L)'
;NRPAAFPKLVTKVKKCNTDGKEVVYGLENAYGYGRALAVWLIDKGYLVKDVNTAISHRQAKHRGAMYRKSDSDDAKAIALATLNMLDKLPDACPNDAYWSLGQLVHRRDNIMKQRTRLVNQLHEQLCIAYPSYKQFFNDISRPTALYFWEHYPSRKYLKGKSVEDLRAELVPVSHNKCST
;
A
#
# COMPACT_ATOMS: atom_id res chain seq x y z
N ASN A 1 -13.36 -5.99 -7.63
CA ASN A 1 -13.53 -4.59 -7.22
C ASN A 1 -13.54 -3.65 -8.43
N ARG A 2 -14.62 -3.64 -9.23
CA ARG A 2 -14.75 -2.82 -10.45
C ARG A 2 -16.04 -2.00 -10.34
N PRO A 3 -15.98 -0.68 -10.04
CA PRO A 3 -17.18 0.11 -9.74
C PRO A 3 -18.28 0.04 -10.82
N ALA A 4 -17.90 0.02 -12.09
CA ALA A 4 -18.84 -0.12 -13.21
C ALA A 4 -19.64 -1.44 -13.21
N ALA A 5 -19.20 -2.46 -12.48
CA ALA A 5 -19.90 -3.74 -12.35
C ALA A 5 -20.81 -3.81 -11.12
N PHE A 6 -20.73 -2.87 -10.18
CA PHE A 6 -21.53 -2.94 -8.94
C PHE A 6 -23.05 -2.92 -9.18
N PRO A 7 -23.60 -2.09 -10.10
CA PRO A 7 -25.03 -2.15 -10.41
C PRO A 7 -25.49 -3.51 -10.93
N LYS A 8 -24.62 -4.23 -11.67
CA LYS A 8 -24.95 -5.56 -12.22
C LYS A 8 -25.16 -6.58 -11.10
N LEU A 9 -24.42 -6.48 -10.00
CA LEU A 9 -24.61 -7.33 -8.82
C LEU A 9 -26.01 -7.13 -8.22
N VAL A 10 -26.40 -5.88 -7.98
CA VAL A 10 -27.71 -5.53 -7.41
C VAL A 10 -28.85 -6.01 -8.33
N THR A 11 -28.75 -5.79 -9.63
CA THR A 11 -29.74 -6.28 -10.60
C THR A 11 -29.87 -7.80 -10.55
N LYS A 12 -28.76 -8.54 -10.42
CA LYS A 12 -28.78 -9.99 -10.30
C LYS A 12 -29.47 -10.45 -9.01
N VAL A 13 -29.17 -9.82 -7.88
CA VAL A 13 -29.79 -10.14 -6.60
C VAL A 13 -31.30 -9.85 -6.62
N LYS A 14 -31.72 -8.71 -7.17
CA LYS A 14 -33.15 -8.38 -7.33
C LYS A 14 -33.90 -9.41 -8.16
N LYS A 15 -33.30 -9.93 -9.24
CA LYS A 15 -33.91 -11.00 -10.06
C LYS A 15 -34.10 -12.30 -9.28
N CYS A 16 -33.23 -12.60 -8.32
CA CYS A 16 -33.32 -13.81 -7.50
C CYS A 16 -34.23 -13.63 -6.27
N ASN A 17 -34.54 -12.41 -5.88
CA ASN A 17 -35.37 -12.11 -4.71
C ASN A 17 -36.85 -12.02 -5.07
N THR A 18 -37.43 -13.13 -5.55
CA THR A 18 -38.84 -13.19 -5.96
C THR A 18 -39.81 -13.01 -4.80
N ASP A 19 -39.38 -13.34 -3.59
CA ASP A 19 -40.21 -13.33 -2.38
C ASP A 19 -40.20 -11.95 -1.67
N GLY A 20 -39.49 -10.96 -2.21
CA GLY A 20 -39.40 -9.63 -1.60
C GLY A 20 -38.72 -9.58 -0.23
N LYS A 21 -37.83 -10.54 0.07
CA LYS A 21 -37.09 -10.59 1.34
C LYS A 21 -36.11 -9.44 1.47
N GLU A 22 -35.75 -9.08 2.70
CA GLU A 22 -34.68 -8.14 2.94
C GLU A 22 -33.35 -8.70 2.43
N VAL A 23 -32.60 -7.88 1.68
CA VAL A 23 -31.33 -8.28 1.07
C VAL A 23 -30.18 -7.82 1.95
N VAL A 24 -29.37 -8.78 2.41
CA VAL A 24 -28.15 -8.52 3.15
C VAL A 24 -26.93 -8.94 2.35
N TYR A 25 -25.92 -8.08 2.29
CA TYR A 25 -24.66 -8.36 1.60
C TYR A 25 -23.56 -8.70 2.61
N GLY A 26 -23.12 -9.96 2.63
CA GLY A 26 -21.90 -10.35 3.32
C GLY A 26 -20.67 -10.10 2.45
N LEU A 27 -19.77 -9.24 2.90
CA LEU A 27 -18.52 -8.96 2.20
C LEU A 27 -17.33 -9.40 3.05
N GLU A 28 -16.45 -10.19 2.47
CA GLU A 28 -15.17 -10.47 3.09
C GLU A 28 -14.25 -9.26 2.99
N ASN A 29 -13.60 -8.90 4.10
CA ASN A 29 -12.65 -7.78 4.15
C ASN A 29 -13.28 -6.46 3.64
N ALA A 30 -14.43 -6.08 4.20
CA ALA A 30 -15.19 -4.88 3.84
C ALA A 30 -14.40 -3.58 4.11
N TYR A 31 -13.29 -3.66 4.85
CA TYR A 31 -12.37 -2.54 5.10
C TYR A 31 -11.14 -2.52 4.18
N GLY A 32 -10.89 -3.60 3.44
CA GLY A 32 -9.76 -3.74 2.52
C GLY A 32 -10.24 -3.87 1.07
N TYR A 33 -10.03 -5.04 0.46
CA TYR A 33 -10.39 -5.27 -0.94
C TYR A 33 -11.89 -5.19 -1.23
N GLY A 34 -12.75 -5.44 -0.23
CA GLY A 34 -14.20 -5.29 -0.35
C GLY A 34 -14.70 -3.85 -0.19
N ARG A 35 -13.85 -2.93 0.26
CA ARG A 35 -14.26 -1.59 0.72
C ARG A 35 -15.05 -0.78 -0.29
N ALA A 36 -14.58 -0.71 -1.53
CA ALA A 36 -15.26 0.10 -2.54
C ALA A 36 -16.69 -0.40 -2.82
N LEU A 37 -16.91 -1.72 -2.77
CA LEU A 37 -18.25 -2.29 -2.90
C LEU A 37 -19.08 -2.07 -1.63
N ALA A 38 -18.47 -2.20 -0.44
CA ALA A 38 -19.13 -1.95 0.84
C ALA A 38 -19.67 -0.52 0.93
N VAL A 39 -18.80 0.48 0.68
CA VAL A 39 -19.18 1.90 0.67
C VAL A 39 -20.31 2.16 -0.34
N TRP A 40 -20.21 1.61 -1.54
CA TRP A 40 -21.22 1.81 -2.58
C TRP A 40 -22.58 1.17 -2.24
N LEU A 41 -22.58 -0.02 -1.62
CA LEU A 41 -23.82 -0.68 -1.19
C LEU A 41 -24.48 0.07 -0.03
N ILE A 42 -23.69 0.52 0.95
CA ILE A 42 -24.15 1.33 2.09
C ILE A 42 -24.75 2.66 1.60
N ASP A 43 -24.10 3.35 0.67
CA ASP A 43 -24.62 4.58 0.03
C ASP A 43 -25.98 4.38 -0.67
N LYS A 44 -26.26 3.15 -1.12
CA LYS A 44 -27.55 2.77 -1.73
C LYS A 44 -28.58 2.26 -0.72
N GLY A 45 -28.26 2.30 0.57
CA GLY A 45 -29.14 1.91 1.67
C GLY A 45 -29.22 0.40 1.90
N TYR A 46 -28.28 -0.39 1.39
CA TYR A 46 -28.25 -1.83 1.65
C TYR A 46 -27.55 -2.16 2.96
N LEU A 47 -28.05 -3.18 3.66
CA LEU A 47 -27.36 -3.75 4.82
C LEU A 47 -26.13 -4.55 4.35
N VAL A 48 -24.97 -4.17 4.87
CA VAL A 48 -23.69 -4.81 4.55
C VAL A 48 -23.06 -5.32 5.84
N LYS A 49 -22.70 -6.61 5.87
CA LYS A 49 -21.99 -7.26 6.97
C LYS A 49 -20.52 -7.47 6.61
N ASP A 50 -19.62 -7.17 7.52
CA ASP A 50 -18.20 -7.52 7.36
C ASP A 50 -17.96 -8.95 7.83
N VAL A 51 -17.58 -9.82 6.90
CA VAL A 51 -17.26 -11.23 7.17
C VAL A 51 -15.75 -11.36 7.33
N ASN A 52 -15.31 -11.69 8.54
CA ASN A 52 -13.90 -11.91 8.80
C ASN A 52 -13.38 -13.13 8.00
N THR A 53 -12.23 -12.96 7.33
CA THR A 53 -11.56 -13.99 6.52
C THR A 53 -11.26 -15.28 7.31
N ALA A 54 -11.04 -15.18 8.62
CA ALA A 54 -10.82 -16.34 9.47
C ALA A 54 -12.10 -17.17 9.66
N ILE A 55 -13.28 -16.54 9.64
CA ILE A 55 -14.57 -17.20 9.78
C ILE A 55 -14.93 -17.93 8.49
N SER A 56 -14.84 -17.25 7.33
CA SER A 56 -15.06 -17.86 6.01
C SER A 56 -14.10 -19.03 5.77
N HIS A 57 -12.82 -18.88 6.14
CA HIS A 57 -11.82 -19.93 5.99
C HIS A 57 -12.06 -21.15 6.90
N ARG A 58 -12.53 -20.95 8.15
CA ARG A 58 -12.96 -22.08 9.00
C ARG A 58 -14.16 -22.81 8.39
N GLN A 59 -15.13 -22.08 7.87
CA GLN A 59 -16.31 -22.64 7.19
C GLN A 59 -15.89 -23.49 5.97
N ALA A 60 -14.89 -23.04 5.20
CA ALA A 60 -14.32 -23.77 4.07
C ALA A 60 -13.58 -25.04 4.50
N LYS A 61 -12.79 -24.99 5.59
CA LYS A 61 -12.10 -26.15 6.15
C LYS A 61 -13.06 -27.23 6.65
N HIS A 62 -14.15 -26.85 7.32
CA HIS A 62 -15.18 -27.79 7.77
C HIS A 62 -15.86 -28.55 6.60
N ARG A 63 -15.69 -28.10 5.36
CA ARG A 63 -16.30 -28.70 4.17
C ARG A 63 -15.37 -29.60 3.36
N GLY A 64 -14.15 -29.85 3.85
CA GLY A 64 -13.20 -30.70 3.13
C GLY A 64 -12.68 -30.09 1.81
N ALA A 65 -12.89 -28.79 1.58
CA ALA A 65 -12.44 -28.06 0.38
C ALA A 65 -10.91 -27.81 0.35
N MET A 66 -10.12 -28.72 0.92
CA MET A 66 -8.68 -28.57 1.10
C MET A 66 -7.89 -28.83 -0.19
N TYR A 67 -8.52 -29.42 -1.23
CA TYR A 67 -7.83 -29.88 -2.44
C TYR A 67 -8.12 -29.09 -3.72
N ARG A 68 -9.16 -28.24 -3.76
CA ARG A 68 -9.46 -27.34 -4.88
C ARG A 68 -10.10 -26.05 -4.36
N LYS A 69 -9.29 -25.05 -4.02
CA LYS A 69 -9.78 -23.71 -3.68
C LYS A 69 -10.29 -23.03 -4.95
N SER A 70 -11.58 -22.73 -5.02
CA SER A 70 -12.17 -21.96 -6.12
C SER A 70 -12.85 -20.70 -5.58
N ASP A 71 -12.89 -19.64 -6.39
CA ASP A 71 -13.60 -18.39 -6.05
C ASP A 71 -15.09 -18.64 -5.75
N SER A 72 -15.68 -19.66 -6.38
CA SER A 72 -17.07 -20.07 -6.13
C SER A 72 -17.24 -20.68 -4.74
N ASP A 73 -16.27 -21.46 -4.27
CA ASP A 73 -16.30 -22.06 -2.93
C ASP A 73 -16.10 -21.00 -1.84
N ASP A 74 -15.19 -20.05 -2.07
CA ASP A 74 -14.98 -18.91 -1.18
C ASP A 74 -16.26 -18.05 -1.09
N ALA A 75 -16.88 -17.72 -2.23
CA ALA A 75 -18.16 -16.98 -2.25
C ALA A 75 -19.28 -17.72 -1.51
N LYS A 76 -19.37 -19.04 -1.68
CA LYS A 76 -20.34 -19.88 -0.96
C LYS A 76 -20.06 -19.89 0.54
N ALA A 77 -18.79 -20.02 0.95
CA ALA A 77 -18.39 -20.00 2.36
C ALA A 77 -18.76 -18.67 3.04
N ILE A 78 -18.51 -17.55 2.36
CA ILE A 78 -18.90 -16.21 2.82
C ILE A 78 -20.41 -16.09 2.95
N ALA A 79 -21.18 -16.51 1.93
CA ALA A 79 -22.64 -16.45 1.97
C ALA A 79 -23.23 -17.23 3.15
N LEU A 80 -22.66 -18.39 3.47
CA LEU A 80 -23.14 -19.21 4.58
C LEU A 80 -22.69 -18.72 5.94
N ALA A 81 -21.48 -18.18 6.06
CA ALA A 81 -21.07 -17.47 7.27
C ALA A 81 -22.02 -16.30 7.53
N THR A 82 -22.37 -15.56 6.48
CA THR A 82 -23.35 -14.45 6.55
C THR A 82 -24.71 -14.94 7.01
N LEU A 83 -25.23 -16.01 6.40
CA LEU A 83 -26.54 -16.56 6.74
C LEU A 83 -26.59 -17.11 8.17
N ASN A 84 -25.60 -17.89 8.58
CA ASN A 84 -25.59 -18.59 9.86
C ASN A 84 -25.24 -17.68 11.04
N MET A 85 -24.57 -16.56 10.78
CA MET A 85 -24.06 -15.66 11.82
C MET A 85 -24.59 -14.23 11.64
N LEU A 86 -25.70 -14.04 10.92
CA LEU A 86 -26.22 -12.73 10.54
C LEU A 86 -26.31 -11.77 11.75
N ASP A 87 -26.88 -12.24 12.85
CA ASP A 87 -27.09 -11.46 14.08
C ASP A 87 -25.80 -11.20 14.87
N LYS A 88 -24.74 -11.94 14.57
CA LYS A 88 -23.44 -11.86 15.26
C LYS A 88 -22.40 -11.09 14.44
N LEU A 89 -22.62 -10.95 13.14
CA LEU A 89 -21.68 -10.26 12.26
C LEU A 89 -21.83 -8.75 12.43
N PRO A 90 -20.69 -8.02 12.53
CA PRO A 90 -20.71 -6.58 12.59
C PRO A 90 -21.21 -6.01 11.26
N ASP A 91 -21.96 -4.92 11.34
CA ASP A 91 -22.24 -4.11 10.16
C ASP A 91 -20.93 -3.51 9.64
N ALA A 92 -20.78 -3.49 8.32
CA ALA A 92 -19.67 -2.80 7.70
C ALA A 92 -19.83 -1.29 7.94
N CYS A 93 -18.87 -0.70 8.64
CA CYS A 93 -18.85 0.72 8.94
C CYS A 93 -17.53 1.32 8.44
N PRO A 94 -17.31 1.40 7.12
CA PRO A 94 -16.06 1.91 6.56
C PRO A 94 -15.85 3.36 7.03
N ASN A 95 -14.93 3.55 7.98
CA ASN A 95 -14.52 4.87 8.46
C ASN A 95 -13.43 5.43 7.52
N ASP A 96 -13.82 6.41 6.72
CA ASP A 96 -12.97 7.00 5.68
C ASP A 96 -11.73 7.69 6.24
N ALA A 97 -11.84 8.35 7.40
CA ALA A 97 -10.72 9.08 8.01
C ALA A 97 -9.65 8.12 8.54
N TYR A 98 -10.05 7.11 9.32
CA TYR A 98 -9.11 6.12 9.85
C TYR A 98 -8.45 5.31 8.73
N TRP A 99 -9.23 4.89 7.73
CA TRP A 99 -8.70 4.15 6.59
C TRP A 99 -7.69 4.99 5.80
N SER A 100 -8.03 6.24 5.47
CA SER A 100 -7.15 7.13 4.72
C SER A 100 -5.84 7.39 5.47
N LEU A 101 -5.92 7.61 6.79
CA LEU A 101 -4.73 7.74 7.64
C LEU A 101 -3.86 6.48 7.62
N GLY A 102 -4.47 5.30 7.73
CA GLY A 102 -3.78 4.02 7.62
C GLY A 102 -3.02 3.88 6.30
N GLN A 103 -3.64 4.25 5.17
CA GLN A 103 -3.00 4.23 3.85
C GLN A 103 -1.79 5.18 3.78
N LEU A 104 -1.90 6.38 4.37
CA LEU A 104 -0.79 7.35 4.41
C LEU A 104 0.37 6.84 5.25
N VAL A 105 0.11 6.23 6.41
CA VAL A 105 1.15 5.63 7.27
C VAL A 105 1.87 4.50 6.53
N HIS A 106 1.14 3.58 5.90
CA HIS A 106 1.75 2.51 5.10
C HIS A 106 2.59 3.06 3.94
N ARG A 107 2.10 4.11 3.27
CA ARG A 107 2.86 4.76 2.19
C ARG A 107 4.15 5.38 2.71
N ARG A 108 4.10 6.09 3.84
CA ARG A 108 5.29 6.66 4.49
C ARG A 108 6.32 5.58 4.79
N ASP A 109 5.89 4.47 5.40
CA ASP A 109 6.80 3.39 5.79
C ASP A 109 7.42 2.71 4.57
N ASN A 110 6.66 2.56 3.48
CA ASN A 110 7.19 2.05 2.21
C ASN A 110 8.23 3.01 1.59
N ILE A 111 7.96 4.32 1.58
CA ILE A 111 8.92 5.33 1.12
C ILE A 111 10.20 5.29 1.95
N MET A 112 10.09 5.14 3.27
CA MET A 112 11.26 5.04 4.15
C MET A 112 12.10 3.79 3.84
N LYS A 113 11.45 2.63 3.64
CA LYS A 113 12.15 1.40 3.23
C LYS A 113 12.84 1.56 1.87
N GLN A 114 12.17 2.20 0.91
CA GLN A 114 12.74 2.48 -0.41
C GLN A 114 13.93 3.43 -0.32
N ARG A 115 13.84 4.50 0.48
CA ARG A 115 14.94 5.42 0.73
C ARG A 115 16.17 4.69 1.28
N THR A 116 16.00 3.85 2.30
CA THR A 116 17.11 3.04 2.85
C THR A 116 17.73 2.13 1.79
N ARG A 117 16.92 1.48 0.97
CA ARG A 117 17.42 0.64 -0.13
C ARG A 117 18.25 1.45 -1.14
N LEU A 118 17.75 2.60 -1.57
CA LEU A 118 18.44 3.46 -2.54
C LEU A 118 19.75 4.00 -1.97
N VAL A 119 19.78 4.39 -0.69
CA VAL A 119 21.01 4.86 -0.02
C VAL A 119 22.03 3.73 0.06
N ASN A 120 21.62 2.51 0.37
CA ASN A 120 22.53 1.35 0.39
C ASN A 120 23.08 1.02 -1.00
N GLN A 121 22.24 1.07 -2.04
CA GLN A 121 22.69 0.88 -3.42
C GLN A 121 23.69 1.96 -3.85
N LEU A 122 23.43 3.22 -3.51
CA LEU A 122 24.38 4.31 -3.78
C LEU A 122 25.69 4.10 -3.02
N HIS A 123 25.62 3.69 -1.75
CA HIS A 123 26.80 3.37 -0.94
C HIS A 123 27.70 2.32 -1.61
N GLU A 124 27.12 1.22 -2.11
CA GLU A 124 27.86 0.17 -2.83
C GLU A 124 28.59 0.71 -4.06
N GLN A 125 27.94 1.56 -4.87
CA GLN A 125 28.57 2.17 -6.04
C GLN A 125 29.68 3.15 -5.66
N LEU A 126 29.47 3.96 -4.60
CA LEU A 126 30.45 4.92 -4.13
C LEU A 126 31.70 4.25 -3.54
N CYS A 127 31.58 3.09 -2.90
CA CYS A 127 32.74 2.32 -2.43
C CYS A 127 33.71 1.96 -3.57
N ILE A 128 33.19 1.78 -4.80
CA ILE A 128 34.00 1.48 -5.98
C ILE A 128 34.59 2.76 -6.59
N ALA A 129 33.74 3.78 -6.81
CA ALA A 129 34.17 5.02 -7.48
C ALA A 129 35.01 5.95 -6.57
N TYR A 130 34.69 5.98 -5.28
CA TYR A 130 35.28 6.82 -4.25
C TYR A 130 35.46 6.05 -2.92
N PRO A 131 36.42 5.11 -2.82
CA PRO A 131 36.68 4.35 -1.59
C PRO A 131 36.76 5.16 -0.28
N SER A 132 37.24 6.40 -0.36
CA SER A 132 37.39 7.31 0.79
C SER A 132 36.23 8.30 0.96
N TYR A 133 35.08 8.09 0.32
CA TYR A 133 34.00 9.09 0.28
C TYR A 133 33.51 9.52 1.67
N LYS A 134 33.57 8.62 2.66
CA LYS A 134 33.18 8.91 4.06
C LYS A 134 34.02 10.01 4.71
N GLN A 135 35.23 10.28 4.21
CA GLN A 135 36.10 11.32 4.76
C GLN A 135 35.57 12.73 4.48
N PHE A 136 34.77 12.91 3.43
CA PHE A 136 34.23 14.20 3.04
C PHE A 136 32.70 14.26 2.99
N PHE A 137 32.00 13.12 2.83
CA PHE A 137 30.55 13.02 3.01
C PHE A 137 30.17 11.87 3.95
N ASN A 138 29.92 12.20 5.22
CA ASN A 138 29.40 11.25 6.21
C ASN A 138 27.96 10.81 5.88
N ASP A 139 27.12 11.76 5.43
CA ASP A 139 25.75 11.48 4.97
C ASP A 139 25.66 11.72 3.47
N ILE A 140 25.67 10.61 2.72
CA ILE A 140 25.64 10.59 1.25
C ILE A 140 24.29 11.00 0.65
N SER A 141 23.26 11.14 1.49
CA SER A 141 21.90 11.49 1.06
C SER A 141 21.57 12.98 1.18
N ARG A 142 22.52 13.80 1.66
CA ARG A 142 22.33 15.25 1.74
C ARG A 142 22.33 15.89 0.35
N PRO A 143 21.60 17.01 0.14
CA PRO A 143 21.54 17.69 -1.15
C PRO A 143 22.92 17.99 -1.76
N THR A 144 23.87 18.48 -0.94
CA THR A 144 25.25 18.75 -1.38
C THR A 144 26.00 17.50 -1.83
N ALA A 145 25.80 16.37 -1.12
CA ALA A 145 26.42 15.10 -1.49
C ALA A 145 25.81 14.55 -2.78
N LEU A 146 24.47 14.55 -2.89
CA LEU A 146 23.76 14.11 -4.09
C LEU A 146 24.15 14.94 -5.32
N TYR A 147 24.25 16.27 -5.17
CA TYR A 147 24.75 17.15 -6.23
C TYR A 147 26.16 16.75 -6.66
N PHE A 148 27.06 16.50 -5.70
CA PHE A 148 28.42 16.07 -6.01
C PHE A 148 28.44 14.73 -6.77
N TRP A 149 27.65 13.74 -6.33
CA TRP A 149 27.60 12.43 -7.00
C TRP A 149 27.01 12.50 -8.41
N GLU A 150 26.07 13.40 -8.63
CA GLU A 150 25.44 13.64 -9.93
C GLU A 150 26.42 14.26 -10.94
N HIS A 151 27.21 15.26 -10.50
CA HIS A 151 28.13 15.99 -11.38
C HIS A 151 29.53 15.35 -11.47
N TYR A 152 29.94 14.66 -10.43
CA TYR A 152 31.24 14.00 -10.30
C TYR A 152 31.06 12.51 -9.95
N PRO A 153 30.53 11.68 -10.87
CA PRO A 153 30.21 10.28 -10.56
C PRO A 153 31.46 9.38 -10.43
N SER A 154 32.64 9.86 -10.83
CA SER A 154 33.91 9.16 -10.61
C SER A 154 35.09 10.13 -10.66
N ARG A 155 36.24 9.72 -10.11
CA ARG A 155 37.43 10.57 -9.93
C ARG A 155 37.90 11.30 -11.20
N LYS A 156 37.68 10.73 -12.39
CA LYS A 156 38.06 11.35 -13.66
C LYS A 156 37.38 12.69 -13.93
N TYR A 157 36.17 12.88 -13.40
CA TYR A 157 35.40 14.13 -13.55
C TYR A 157 35.92 15.26 -12.66
N LEU A 158 36.78 14.95 -11.68
CA LEU A 158 37.46 15.94 -10.84
C LEU A 158 38.78 16.44 -11.46
N LYS A 159 39.19 15.91 -12.61
CA LYS A 159 40.46 16.31 -13.23
C LYS A 159 40.40 17.79 -13.62
N GLY A 160 41.30 18.58 -13.06
CA GLY A 160 41.37 20.03 -13.29
C GLY A 160 40.43 20.86 -12.42
N LYS A 161 39.69 20.24 -11.48
CA LYS A 161 38.93 20.97 -10.46
C LYS A 161 39.78 21.18 -9.21
N SER A 162 39.92 22.43 -8.80
CA SER A 162 40.51 22.79 -7.52
C SER A 162 39.50 22.60 -6.37
N VAL A 163 39.98 22.64 -5.13
CA VAL A 163 39.11 22.59 -3.95
C VAL A 163 38.23 23.83 -3.88
N GLU A 164 38.77 24.97 -4.30
CA GLU A 164 38.10 26.27 -4.36
C GLU A 164 36.95 26.25 -5.37
N ASP A 165 37.14 25.63 -6.54
CA ASP A 165 36.08 25.47 -7.55
C ASP A 165 34.93 24.62 -7.01
N LEU A 166 35.27 23.46 -6.40
CA LEU A 166 34.26 22.58 -5.79
C LEU A 166 33.52 23.29 -4.66
N ARG A 167 34.23 24.08 -3.84
CA ARG A 167 33.61 24.86 -2.77
C ARG A 167 32.63 25.90 -3.33
N ALA A 168 33.03 26.64 -4.36
CA ALA A 168 32.17 27.64 -4.99
C ALA A 168 30.87 27.04 -5.55
N GLU A 169 30.92 25.80 -6.05
CA GLU A 169 29.73 25.07 -6.53
C GLU A 169 28.86 24.51 -5.41
N LEU A 170 29.48 23.96 -4.35
CA LEU A 170 28.75 23.25 -3.30
C LEU A 170 28.14 24.17 -2.24
N VAL A 171 28.72 25.35 -2.01
CA VAL A 171 28.23 26.33 -1.02
C VAL A 171 26.79 26.79 -1.32
N PRO A 172 26.43 27.19 -2.56
CA PRO A 172 25.05 27.52 -2.92
C PRO A 172 24.06 26.38 -2.66
N VAL A 173 24.43 25.14 -3.02
CA VAL A 173 23.59 23.94 -2.82
C VAL A 173 23.37 23.67 -1.33
N SER A 174 24.38 23.94 -0.50
CA SER A 174 24.32 23.79 0.95
C SER A 174 23.47 24.87 1.65
N HIS A 175 22.94 25.87 0.93
CA HIS A 175 22.35 27.09 1.52
C HIS A 175 23.31 27.75 2.53
N ASN A 176 24.60 27.84 2.18
CA ASN A 176 25.68 28.36 3.02
C ASN A 176 25.90 27.60 4.35
N LYS A 177 25.54 26.31 4.43
CA LYS A 177 25.76 25.46 5.61
C LYS A 177 26.99 24.55 5.52
N CYS A 178 27.74 24.61 4.42
CA CYS A 178 29.06 23.97 4.36
C CYS A 178 30.00 24.65 5.35
N SER A 179 30.48 23.89 6.34
CA SER A 179 31.50 24.38 7.27
C SER A 179 32.76 24.81 6.53
N THR A 180 33.36 25.91 7.00
CA THR A 180 34.67 26.42 6.57
C THR A 180 35.78 25.42 6.75
#